data_AF-A0A4Y9XLP8-F1
#
_entry.id   AF-A0A4Y9XLP8-F1
#
_cell.length_a   1.000
_cell.length_b   1.000
_cell.length_c   1.000
_cell.angle_alpha   90.00
_cell.angle_beta   90.00
_cell.angle_gamma   90.00
#
_symmetry.space_group_name_H-M   'P 1'
#
loop_
_entity.id
_entity.type
_entity.pdbx_description
1 polymer ?
#
loop_
_entity_poly.entity_id
_entity_poly.type
_entity_poly.pdbx_seq_one_letter_code
_entity_poly.pdbx_strand_id
1 'polypeptide(L)'
;PKAQSPESVNPYGSGNDGELRAGDRAPDAPGLVPVRAGTTVADGATSLFNVFNPSRHTVLLLNLPAEKAEQIVRAAQRYPIESIKTVVVLPQGTSDPQVAGQPDLAAVDKDGHAYAGYLVSPEKPTVVIVRPDGVVGGIVYDLSGFEKYFRGVFSAVIGDAL
;
A
#
# COMPACT_ATOMS: atom_id res chain seq x y z
N PRO A 1 28.36 42.29 3.58
CA PRO A 1 27.76 40.94 3.62
C PRO A 1 26.79 40.75 2.43
N LYS A 2 27.16 39.89 1.47
CA LYS A 2 26.30 39.54 0.34
C LYS A 2 25.13 38.69 0.87
N ALA A 3 23.91 39.04 0.51
CA ALA A 3 22.71 38.28 0.85
C ALA A 3 22.84 36.84 0.31
N GLN A 4 22.51 35.85 1.13
CA GLN A 4 22.44 34.45 0.72
C GLN A 4 21.32 34.31 -0.32
N SER A 5 21.66 33.77 -1.48
CA SER A 5 20.71 33.40 -2.53
C SER A 5 19.72 32.38 -1.98
N PRO A 6 18.43 32.40 -2.38
CA PRO A 6 17.49 31.38 -1.97
C PRO A 6 18.04 30.03 -2.45
N GLU A 7 18.17 29.10 -1.51
CA GLU A 7 18.51 27.71 -1.81
C GLU A 7 17.67 27.25 -3.00
N SER A 8 18.32 26.58 -3.95
CA SER A 8 17.68 25.97 -5.09
C SER A 8 16.72 24.90 -4.59
N VAL A 9 15.48 25.29 -4.27
CA VAL A 9 14.39 24.37 -3.99
C VAL A 9 14.20 23.56 -5.26
N ASN A 10 14.69 22.33 -5.28
CA ASN A 10 14.46 21.42 -6.39
C ASN A 10 12.96 21.10 -6.40
N PRO A 11 12.18 21.57 -7.39
CA PRO A 11 10.74 21.36 -7.43
C PRO A 11 10.35 19.88 -7.56
N TYR A 12 11.31 19.00 -7.83
CA TYR A 12 11.14 17.55 -7.99
C TYR A 12 11.69 16.73 -6.82
N GLY A 13 12.21 17.38 -5.77
CA GLY A 13 13.00 16.70 -4.74
C GLY A 13 14.33 16.19 -5.32
N SER A 14 15.38 16.13 -4.52
CA SER A 14 16.68 15.62 -5.02
C SER A 14 16.67 14.12 -5.35
N GLY A 15 15.54 13.41 -5.11
CA GLY A 15 15.45 11.95 -5.18
C GLY A 15 16.36 11.24 -4.17
N ASN A 16 16.99 12.00 -3.27
CA ASN A 16 18.09 11.59 -2.42
C ASN A 16 17.82 11.86 -0.94
N ASP A 17 16.64 12.39 -0.59
CA ASP A 17 16.21 12.51 0.81
C ASP A 17 15.70 11.17 1.38
N GLY A 18 15.51 10.15 0.52
CA GLY A 18 15.17 8.80 0.94
C GLY A 18 13.80 8.69 1.58
N GLU A 19 12.89 9.62 1.26
CA GLU A 19 11.52 9.64 1.77
C GLU A 19 10.53 9.30 0.66
N LEU A 20 9.57 8.41 0.96
CA LEU A 20 8.44 8.13 0.08
C LEU A 20 7.29 9.07 0.42
N ARG A 21 6.77 9.77 -0.58
CA ARG A 21 5.72 10.78 -0.40
C ARG A 21 4.52 10.49 -1.28
N ALA A 22 3.36 10.98 -0.85
CA ALA A 22 2.19 10.99 -1.72
C ALA A 22 2.48 11.85 -2.95
N GLY A 23 2.20 11.31 -4.13
CA GLY A 23 2.58 11.89 -5.42
C GLY A 23 3.75 11.19 -6.11
N ASP A 24 4.53 10.38 -5.38
CA ASP A 24 5.62 9.61 -5.97
C ASP A 24 5.12 8.38 -6.72
N ARG A 25 5.94 7.87 -7.66
CA ARG A 25 5.67 6.57 -8.28
C ARG A 25 5.75 5.48 -7.23
N ALA A 26 4.75 4.59 -7.23
CA ALA A 26 4.73 3.45 -6.32
C ALA A 26 5.94 2.54 -6.62
N PRO A 27 6.81 2.24 -5.64
CA PRO A 27 7.92 1.31 -5.83
C PRO A 27 7.43 -0.08 -6.26
N ASP A 28 8.20 -0.72 -7.14
CA ASP A 28 8.01 -2.16 -7.39
C ASP A 28 8.58 -2.97 -6.23
N ALA A 29 8.08 -4.18 -6.07
CA ALA A 29 8.69 -5.20 -5.22
C ALA A 29 8.60 -6.54 -5.95
N PRO A 30 9.65 -6.96 -6.67
CA PRO A 30 9.69 -8.29 -7.27
C PRO A 30 9.86 -9.38 -6.20
N GLY A 31 9.61 -10.63 -6.56
CA GLY A 31 9.84 -11.77 -5.67
C GLY A 31 8.80 -11.96 -4.56
N LEU A 32 7.65 -11.28 -4.65
CA LEU A 32 6.55 -11.50 -3.72
C LEU A 32 5.98 -12.91 -3.89
N VAL A 33 5.94 -13.68 -2.81
CA VAL A 33 5.45 -15.07 -2.84
C VAL A 33 4.01 -15.11 -2.32
N PRO A 34 3.01 -15.42 -3.17
CA PRO A 34 1.62 -15.47 -2.73
C PRO A 34 1.38 -16.52 -1.65
N VAL A 35 0.52 -16.19 -0.71
CA VAL A 35 0.03 -17.09 0.34
C VAL A 35 -1.34 -17.63 -0.07
N ARG A 36 -1.48 -18.95 -0.11
CA ARG A 36 -2.75 -19.65 -0.36
C ARG A 36 -2.97 -20.69 0.73
N ALA A 37 -4.17 -20.67 1.34
CA ALA A 37 -4.55 -21.59 2.41
C ALA A 37 -3.48 -21.72 3.54
N GLY A 38 -2.88 -20.58 3.95
CA GLY A 38 -1.86 -20.56 5.00
C GLY A 38 -0.47 -21.06 4.58
N THR A 39 -0.25 -21.34 3.30
CA THR A 39 1.03 -21.81 2.77
C THR A 39 1.55 -20.90 1.67
N THR A 40 2.87 -20.74 1.57
CA THR A 40 3.51 -19.99 0.48
C THR A 40 3.62 -20.86 -0.77
N VAL A 41 3.33 -20.30 -1.94
CA VAL A 41 3.42 -21.01 -3.22
C VAL A 41 4.59 -20.45 -4.03
N ALA A 42 5.75 -21.11 -3.97
CA ALA A 42 7.00 -20.64 -4.55
C ALA A 42 6.95 -20.48 -6.09
N ASP A 43 6.26 -21.37 -6.80
CA ASP A 43 6.12 -21.34 -8.28
C ASP A 43 5.15 -20.25 -8.79
N GLY A 44 4.70 -19.36 -7.91
CA GLY A 44 3.76 -18.27 -8.22
C GLY A 44 4.27 -16.88 -7.87
N ALA A 45 5.60 -16.69 -7.76
CA ALA A 45 6.18 -15.39 -7.44
C ALA A 45 5.67 -14.28 -8.38
N THR A 46 5.32 -13.14 -7.80
CA THR A 46 4.79 -11.96 -8.51
C THR A 46 5.58 -10.71 -8.13
N SER A 47 5.23 -9.58 -8.72
CA SER A 47 5.68 -8.25 -8.27
C SER A 47 4.50 -7.35 -7.96
N LEU A 48 4.73 -6.23 -7.27
CA LEU A 48 3.70 -5.22 -7.05
C LEU A 48 3.23 -4.61 -8.37
N PHE A 49 4.11 -4.42 -9.35
CA PHE A 49 3.72 -3.93 -10.67
C PHE A 49 2.73 -4.85 -11.38
N ASN A 50 2.86 -6.17 -11.21
CA ASN A 50 1.87 -7.13 -11.73
C ASN A 50 0.57 -7.16 -10.91
N VAL A 51 0.60 -6.66 -9.68
CA VAL A 51 -0.58 -6.60 -8.78
C VAL A 51 -1.39 -5.33 -9.00
N PHE A 52 -0.72 -4.21 -9.29
CA PHE A 52 -1.34 -2.93 -9.63
C PHE A 52 -2.19 -3.04 -10.89
N ASN A 53 -3.24 -2.23 -10.95
CA ASN A 53 -4.22 -2.33 -12.03
C ASN A 53 -4.80 -0.95 -12.38
N PRO A 54 -4.92 -0.62 -13.67
CA PRO A 54 -5.35 0.71 -14.13
C PRO A 54 -6.83 1.04 -13.88
N SER A 55 -7.65 0.10 -13.41
CA SER A 55 -9.07 0.32 -13.13
C SER A 55 -9.40 0.47 -11.64
N ARG A 56 -8.42 0.34 -10.74
CA ARG A 56 -8.69 0.25 -9.29
C ARG A 56 -7.54 0.70 -8.42
N HIS A 57 -7.87 1.18 -7.22
CA HIS A 57 -6.87 1.48 -6.21
C HIS A 57 -6.31 0.18 -5.64
N THR A 58 -5.01 0.15 -5.35
CA THR A 58 -4.38 -0.96 -4.64
C THR A 58 -3.97 -0.48 -3.24
N VAL A 59 -4.39 -1.19 -2.20
CA VAL A 59 -4.15 -0.84 -0.81
C VAL A 59 -3.21 -1.88 -0.23
N LEU A 60 -1.96 -1.47 -0.02
CA LEU A 60 -0.91 -2.29 0.57
C LEU A 60 -1.00 -2.18 2.09
N LEU A 61 -1.17 -3.31 2.76
CA LEU A 61 -1.22 -3.44 4.22
C LEU A 61 0.13 -4.02 4.67
N LEU A 62 0.99 -3.17 5.19
CA LEU A 62 2.39 -3.49 5.55
C LEU A 62 2.58 -3.31 7.05
N ASN A 63 3.14 -4.32 7.72
CA ASN A 63 3.38 -4.30 9.17
C ASN A 63 2.12 -4.02 10.03
N LEU A 64 0.94 -4.46 9.58
CA LEU A 64 -0.30 -4.31 10.34
C LEU A 64 -0.58 -5.54 11.21
N PRO A 65 -1.00 -5.36 12.48
CA PRO A 65 -1.63 -6.43 13.25
C PRO A 65 -2.84 -7.00 12.52
N ALA A 66 -3.06 -8.33 12.62
CA ALA A 66 -4.10 -9.05 11.88
C ALA A 66 -5.51 -8.43 12.05
N GLU A 67 -5.88 -8.03 13.27
CA GLU A 67 -7.16 -7.39 13.56
C GLU A 67 -7.33 -6.06 12.80
N LYS A 68 -6.28 -5.22 12.74
CA LYS A 68 -6.32 -3.95 12.01
C LYS A 68 -6.38 -4.16 10.50
N ALA A 69 -5.64 -5.15 10.00
CA ALA A 69 -5.69 -5.52 8.58
C ALA A 69 -7.11 -5.97 8.21
N GLU A 70 -7.73 -6.83 9.02
CA GLU A 70 -9.10 -7.30 8.80
C GLU A 70 -10.12 -6.14 8.79
N GLN A 71 -10.01 -5.20 9.72
CA GLN A 71 -10.88 -4.01 9.75
C GLN A 71 -10.80 -3.21 8.44
N ILE A 72 -9.59 -3.00 7.91
CA ILE A 72 -9.40 -2.28 6.64
C ILE A 72 -9.93 -3.08 5.45
N VAL A 73 -9.68 -4.40 5.41
CA VAL A 73 -10.22 -5.26 4.35
C VAL A 73 -11.76 -5.21 4.34
N ARG A 74 -12.40 -5.31 5.51
CA ARG A 74 -13.86 -5.18 5.63
C ARG A 74 -14.36 -3.79 5.25
N ALA A 75 -13.62 -2.74 5.56
CA ALA A 75 -13.99 -1.38 5.16
C ALA A 75 -13.89 -1.18 3.64
N ALA A 76 -12.87 -1.76 2.98
CA ALA A 76 -12.71 -1.72 1.52
C ALA A 76 -13.91 -2.34 0.78
N GLN A 77 -14.53 -3.38 1.35
CA GLN A 77 -15.71 -4.04 0.79
C GLN A 77 -16.98 -3.16 0.76
N ARG A 78 -16.99 -2.01 1.45
CA ARG A 78 -18.11 -1.06 1.42
C ARG A 78 -18.10 -0.14 0.20
N TYR A 79 -17.00 -0.09 -0.53
CA TYR A 79 -16.85 0.71 -1.74
C TYR A 79 -17.34 -0.07 -2.97
N PRO A 80 -17.59 0.60 -4.12
CA PRO A 80 -18.05 -0.08 -5.32
C PRO A 80 -17.19 -1.30 -5.68
N ILE A 81 -17.85 -2.36 -6.14
CA ILE A 81 -17.21 -3.62 -6.52
C ILE A 81 -16.07 -3.35 -7.52
N GLU A 82 -14.96 -4.07 -7.36
CA GLU A 82 -13.74 -3.96 -8.18
C GLU A 82 -13.02 -2.60 -8.12
N SER A 83 -13.40 -1.66 -7.23
CA SER A 83 -12.77 -0.32 -7.17
C SER A 83 -11.52 -0.24 -6.28
N ILE A 84 -11.40 -1.14 -5.31
CA ILE A 84 -10.29 -1.24 -4.36
C ILE A 84 -9.84 -2.70 -4.31
N LYS A 85 -8.53 -2.93 -4.40
CA LYS A 85 -7.87 -4.21 -4.19
C LYS A 85 -6.97 -4.13 -2.97
N THR A 86 -7.18 -5.02 -2.03
CA THR A 86 -6.45 -5.12 -0.76
C THR A 86 -5.34 -6.16 -0.87
N VAL A 87 -4.14 -5.78 -0.46
CA VAL A 87 -2.94 -6.63 -0.54
C VAL A 87 -2.25 -6.63 0.81
N VAL A 88 -2.26 -7.75 1.50
CA VAL A 88 -1.47 -7.94 2.72
C VAL A 88 -0.07 -8.39 2.32
N VAL A 89 0.94 -7.63 2.73
CA VAL A 89 2.34 -7.95 2.47
C VAL A 89 3.01 -8.26 3.81
N LEU A 90 3.43 -9.52 3.96
CA LEU A 90 4.09 -10.04 5.15
C LEU A 90 5.60 -9.87 5.03
N PRO A 91 6.31 -9.65 6.15
CA PRO A 91 7.76 -9.40 6.11
C PRO A 91 8.55 -10.64 5.70
N GLN A 92 9.78 -10.40 5.26
CA GLN A 92 10.78 -11.44 5.01
C GLN A 92 10.92 -12.38 6.22
N GLY A 93 11.08 -13.69 5.96
CA GLY A 93 11.26 -14.70 7.00
C GLY A 93 9.96 -15.21 7.63
N THR A 94 8.79 -14.71 7.19
CA THR A 94 7.49 -15.25 7.64
C THR A 94 7.37 -16.73 7.28
N SER A 95 7.26 -17.58 8.30
CA SER A 95 7.24 -19.05 8.16
C SER A 95 5.83 -19.65 8.28
N ASP A 96 4.95 -19.00 9.04
CA ASP A 96 3.54 -19.38 9.19
C ASP A 96 2.66 -18.13 8.95
N PRO A 97 2.29 -17.86 7.68
CA PRO A 97 1.58 -16.65 7.31
C PRO A 97 0.11 -16.72 7.77
N GLN A 98 -0.19 -16.01 8.86
CA GLN A 98 -1.56 -15.83 9.35
C GLN A 98 -2.20 -14.62 8.67
N VAL A 99 -3.19 -14.85 7.82
CA VAL A 99 -3.87 -13.81 7.03
C VAL A 99 -5.34 -13.73 7.47
N ALA A 100 -5.71 -12.60 8.08
CA ALA A 100 -7.08 -12.33 8.52
C ALA A 100 -7.85 -11.49 7.47
N GLY A 101 -9.18 -11.58 7.51
CA GLY A 101 -10.08 -10.72 6.73
C GLY A 101 -10.26 -11.06 5.25
N GLN A 102 -9.59 -12.09 4.73
CA GLN A 102 -9.68 -12.52 3.31
C GLN A 102 -9.37 -11.38 2.32
N PRO A 103 -8.15 -10.81 2.34
CA PRO A 103 -7.75 -9.82 1.34
C PRO A 103 -7.73 -10.42 -0.07
N ASP A 104 -7.79 -9.57 -1.09
CA ASP A 104 -7.73 -9.99 -2.49
C ASP A 104 -6.40 -10.70 -2.83
N LEU A 105 -5.33 -10.31 -2.13
CA LEU A 105 -4.04 -10.98 -2.17
C LEU A 105 -3.35 -10.91 -0.81
N ALA A 106 -2.71 -12.00 -0.41
CA ALA A 106 -1.68 -11.99 0.61
C ALA A 106 -0.38 -12.55 0.02
N ALA A 107 0.75 -11.93 0.34
CA ALA A 107 2.05 -12.37 -0.13
C ALA A 107 3.15 -12.11 0.91
N VAL A 108 4.20 -12.92 0.88
CA VAL A 108 5.43 -12.71 1.67
C VAL A 108 6.42 -11.93 0.81
N ASP A 109 6.96 -10.85 1.37
CA ASP A 109 8.06 -10.08 0.81
C ASP A 109 9.39 -10.82 1.03
N LYS A 110 9.59 -11.89 0.27
CA LYS A 110 10.70 -12.83 0.45
C LYS A 110 12.06 -12.16 0.42
N ASP A 111 12.23 -11.19 -0.47
CA ASP A 111 13.51 -10.52 -0.72
C ASP A 111 13.55 -9.10 -0.08
N GLY A 112 12.50 -8.71 0.65
CA GLY A 112 12.44 -7.46 1.41
C GLY A 112 12.25 -6.19 0.57
N HIS A 113 11.93 -6.33 -0.73
CA HIS A 113 11.83 -5.20 -1.65
C HIS A 113 10.63 -4.29 -1.35
N ALA A 114 9.50 -4.84 -0.91
CA ALA A 114 8.34 -4.03 -0.56
C ALA A 114 8.61 -3.23 0.73
N TYR A 115 9.11 -3.90 1.77
CA TYR A 115 9.40 -3.22 3.03
C TYR A 115 10.48 -2.15 2.88
N ALA A 116 11.51 -2.41 2.08
CA ALA A 116 12.55 -1.41 1.77
C ALA A 116 12.02 -0.28 0.89
N GLY A 117 11.35 -0.58 -0.23
CA GLY A 117 10.88 0.41 -1.19
C GLY A 117 9.84 1.36 -0.61
N TYR A 118 8.97 0.85 0.27
CA TYR A 118 7.95 1.65 0.97
C TYR A 118 8.41 2.19 2.33
N LEU A 119 9.69 2.02 2.67
CA LEU A 119 10.30 2.54 3.90
C LEU A 119 9.52 2.16 5.16
N VAL A 120 9.05 0.91 5.20
CA VAL A 120 8.19 0.43 6.27
C VAL A 120 8.98 0.31 7.57
N SER A 121 8.54 1.04 8.59
CA SER A 121 9.11 0.92 9.93
C SER A 121 8.70 -0.42 10.56
N PRO A 122 9.62 -1.14 11.23
CA PRO A 122 9.29 -2.36 11.95
C PRO A 122 8.36 -2.11 13.16
N GLU A 123 8.29 -0.87 13.65
CA GLU A 123 7.53 -0.51 14.86
C GLU A 123 6.13 0.02 14.55
N LYS A 124 5.86 0.38 13.29
CA LYS A 124 4.64 1.12 12.95
C LYS A 124 3.86 0.44 11.82
N PRO A 125 2.53 0.29 11.97
CA PRO A 125 1.68 -0.15 10.88
C PRO A 125 1.73 0.87 9.76
N THR A 126 1.78 0.42 8.51
CA THR A 126 1.81 1.28 7.33
C THR A 126 0.79 0.79 6.30
N VAL A 127 -0.10 1.68 5.88
CA VAL A 127 -1.09 1.43 4.84
C VAL A 127 -0.77 2.36 3.69
N VAL A 128 -0.40 1.79 2.55
CA VAL A 128 -0.08 2.57 1.35
C VAL A 128 -1.20 2.41 0.35
N ILE A 129 -1.76 3.53 -0.08
CA ILE A 129 -2.82 3.56 -1.08
C ILE A 129 -2.18 3.98 -2.39
N VAL A 130 -2.16 3.05 -3.34
CA VAL A 130 -1.67 3.25 -4.71
C VAL A 130 -2.88 3.49 -5.61
N ARG A 131 -2.83 4.59 -6.36
CA ARG A 131 -3.86 4.95 -7.33
C ARG A 131 -3.82 4.04 -8.57
N PRO A 132 -4.89 3.99 -9.37
CA PRO A 132 -4.91 3.20 -10.61
C PRO A 132 -3.78 3.58 -11.60
N ASP A 133 -3.28 4.81 -11.55
CA ASP A 133 -2.19 5.29 -12.40
C ASP A 133 -0.78 4.90 -11.88
N GLY A 134 -0.68 4.09 -10.83
CA GLY A 134 0.59 3.63 -10.25
C GLY A 134 1.33 4.67 -9.41
N VAL A 135 0.62 5.70 -8.94
CA VAL A 135 1.16 6.73 -8.05
C VAL A 135 0.72 6.47 -6.61
N VAL A 136 1.60 6.70 -5.64
CA VAL A 136 1.23 6.69 -4.21
C VAL A 136 0.24 7.83 -3.96
N GLY A 137 -1.01 7.48 -3.73
CA GLY A 137 -2.09 8.42 -3.41
C GLY A 137 -2.05 8.87 -1.96
N GLY A 138 -1.65 8.00 -1.05
CA GLY A 138 -1.53 8.32 0.37
C GLY A 138 -0.83 7.24 1.17
N ILE A 139 -0.18 7.67 2.25
CA ILE A 139 0.40 6.79 3.28
C ILE A 139 -0.33 7.11 4.57
N VAL A 140 -1.03 6.12 5.11
CA VAL A 140 -1.83 6.23 6.33
C VAL A 140 -1.45 5.11 7.29
N TYR A 141 -1.91 5.19 8.54
CA TYR A 141 -1.42 4.31 9.61
C TYR A 141 -2.54 3.53 10.32
N ASP A 142 -3.79 3.77 9.94
CA ASP A 142 -4.97 3.16 10.55
C ASP A 142 -6.20 3.21 9.62
N LEU A 143 -7.31 2.65 10.12
CA LEU A 143 -8.60 2.65 9.45
C LEU A 143 -9.16 4.07 9.20
N SER A 144 -8.94 5.00 10.14
CA SER A 144 -9.46 6.37 10.02
C SER A 144 -8.83 7.11 8.85
N GLY A 145 -7.51 6.97 8.67
CA GLY A 145 -6.80 7.52 7.52
C GLY A 145 -7.26 6.90 6.20
N PHE A 146 -7.47 5.59 6.18
CA PHE A 146 -8.03 4.87 5.02
C PHE A 146 -9.41 5.41 4.62
N GLU A 147 -10.34 5.48 5.58
CA GLU A 147 -11.71 5.96 5.33
C GLU A 147 -11.73 7.43 4.91
N LYS A 148 -10.87 8.26 5.51
CA LYS A 148 -10.73 9.68 5.14
C LYS A 148 -10.25 9.83 3.70
N TYR A 149 -9.25 9.05 3.27
CA TYR A 149 -8.75 9.07 1.89
C TYR A 149 -9.87 8.72 0.90
N PHE A 150 -10.50 7.55 1.09
CA PHE A 150 -11.48 7.05 0.14
C PHE A 150 -12.82 7.79 0.17
N ARG A 151 -13.19 8.40 1.30
CA ARG A 151 -14.27 9.39 1.32
C ARG A 151 -13.98 10.55 0.37
N GLY A 152 -12.74 11.05 0.32
CA GLY A 152 -12.35 12.09 -0.64
C GLY A 152 -12.48 11.63 -2.09
N VAL A 153 -12.00 10.42 -2.39
CA VAL A 153 -12.01 9.85 -3.76
C VAL A 153 -13.43 9.55 -4.25
N PHE A 154 -14.27 8.94 -3.42
CA PHE A 154 -15.62 8.49 -3.80
C PHE A 154 -16.73 9.45 -3.35
N SER A 155 -16.39 10.65 -2.88
CA SER A 155 -17.36 11.67 -2.41
C SER A 155 -18.40 12.07 -3.47
N ALA A 156 -18.04 12.01 -4.76
CA ALA A 156 -18.96 12.27 -5.88
C ALA A 156 -19.97 11.13 -6.15
N VAL A 157 -19.85 9.98 -5.47
CA VAL A 157 -20.76 8.83 -5.61
C VAL A 157 -21.78 8.76 -4.46
N ILE A 158 -21.59 9.56 -3.40
CA ILE A 158 -22.52 9.66 -2.24
C ILE A 158 -23.34 10.95 -2.35
N GLY A 159 -23.85 11.24 -3.54
CA GLY A 159 -25.05 12.06 -3.72
C GLY A 159 -26.14 11.10 -4.17
N ASP A 160 -27.16 10.91 -3.33
CA ASP A 160 -28.35 10.07 -3.59
C ASP A 160 -28.16 8.55 -3.43
N ALA A 161 -27.90 8.07 -2.20
CA ALA A 161 -28.47 6.81 -1.67
C ALA A 161 -27.99 6.53 -0.24
N LEU A 162 -28.67 7.13 0.73
CA LEU A 162 -28.95 6.54 2.04
C LEU A 162 -30.41 6.80 2.37
#